data_AF-A0A948BR12-F1
#
_entry.id   AF-A0A948BR12-F1
#
_cell.length_a   1.000
_cell.length_b   1.000
_cell.length_c   1.000
_cell.angle_alpha   90.00
_cell.angle_beta   90.00
_cell.angle_gamma   90.00
#
_symmetry.space_group_name_H-M   'P 1'
#
loop_
_entity.id
_entity.type
_entity.pdbx_description
1 polymer ?
#
loop_
_entity_poly.entity_id
_entity_poly.type
_entity_poly.pdbx_seq_one_letter_code
_entity_poly.pdbx_strand_id
1 'polypeptide(L)'
;MDIKDLNKSQLILLAILLSFIVSIATGITTVTLMEQAPESVTIPINRVIQQTVEKIVPVSNKETITQALSEDQKKLLEELKAIKPLTVSLFLKEENEDKLLGTGLFLGDNRVVIASVIPEQNEGEVYIVKSILGEQVVSKITREKDFTIIEVVDTSVPVIPDPNLTPTSDSTMDTNDGSILSE
;
A
#
# COMPACT_ATOMS: atom_id res chain seq x y z
N MET A 1 27.33 -57.06 -5.38
CA MET A 1 27.28 -55.82 -6.18
C MET A 1 28.51 -55.04 -5.78
N ASP A 2 29.52 -55.03 -6.64
CA ASP A 2 30.76 -54.31 -6.38
C ASP A 2 30.60 -52.86 -6.80
N ILE A 3 31.32 -51.94 -6.12
CA ILE A 3 31.29 -50.50 -6.46
C ILE A 3 31.71 -50.23 -7.92
N LYS A 4 32.45 -51.17 -8.51
CA LYS A 4 32.94 -51.14 -9.89
C LYS A 4 31.84 -51.40 -10.93
N ASP A 5 30.71 -51.95 -10.52
CA ASP A 5 29.58 -52.28 -11.39
C ASP A 5 28.55 -51.14 -11.50
N LEU A 6 28.75 -50.02 -10.81
CA LEU A 6 27.83 -48.88 -10.83
C LEU A 6 28.07 -47.97 -12.04
N ASN A 7 26.98 -47.50 -12.63
CA ASN A 7 27.02 -46.48 -13.69
C ASN A 7 27.51 -45.13 -13.12
N LYS A 8 28.12 -44.29 -13.96
CA LYS A 8 28.62 -42.95 -13.60
C LYS A 8 27.56 -42.12 -12.85
N SER A 9 26.30 -42.17 -13.30
CA SER A 9 25.17 -41.48 -12.66
C SER A 9 24.83 -42.03 -11.27
N GLN A 10 25.06 -43.31 -11.01
CA GLN A 10 24.81 -43.90 -9.69
C GLN A 10 25.96 -43.60 -8.73
N LEU A 11 27.21 -43.57 -9.21
CA LEU A 11 28.35 -43.14 -8.41
C LEU A 11 28.25 -41.67 -8.00
N ILE A 12 27.81 -40.78 -8.89
CA ILE A 12 27.61 -39.37 -8.53
C ILE A 12 26.46 -39.21 -7.52
N LEU A 13 25.35 -39.95 -7.68
CA LEU A 13 24.24 -39.91 -6.73
C LEU A 13 24.65 -40.44 -5.35
N LEU A 14 25.42 -41.53 -5.32
CA LEU A 14 25.99 -42.09 -4.09
C LEU A 14 26.95 -41.10 -3.42
N ALA A 15 27.79 -40.41 -4.19
CA ALA A 15 28.71 -39.40 -3.65
C ALA A 15 27.96 -38.19 -3.05
N ILE A 16 26.89 -37.73 -3.71
CA ILE A 16 26.03 -36.65 -3.19
C ILE A 16 25.28 -37.09 -1.93
N LEU A 17 24.77 -38.32 -1.91
CA LEU A 17 24.12 -38.87 -0.72
C LEU A 17 25.10 -38.97 0.45
N LEU A 18 26.31 -39.47 0.19
CA LEU A 18 27.33 -39.62 1.21
C LEU A 18 27.79 -38.27 1.76
N SER A 19 27.98 -37.25 0.92
CA SER A 19 28.34 -35.90 1.38
C SER A 19 27.24 -35.28 2.24
N PHE A 20 25.98 -35.52 1.90
CA PHE A 20 24.83 -35.07 2.69
C PHE A 20 24.79 -35.74 4.07
N ILE A 21 24.91 -37.07 4.13
CA ILE A 21 24.91 -37.81 5.40
C ILE A 21 26.09 -37.40 6.28
N VAL A 22 27.29 -37.26 5.71
CA VAL A 22 28.49 -36.86 6.45
C VAL A 22 28.35 -35.45 7.04
N SER A 23 27.71 -34.51 6.33
CA SER A 23 27.44 -33.16 6.84
C SER A 23 26.57 -33.18 8.11
N ILE A 24 25.48 -33.94 8.08
CA ILE A 24 24.57 -34.07 9.23
C ILE A 24 25.26 -34.81 10.39
N ALA A 25 25.95 -35.92 10.09
CA ALA A 25 26.65 -36.70 11.10
C ALA A 25 27.74 -35.88 11.80
N THR A 26 28.48 -35.06 11.04
CA THR A 26 29.50 -34.15 11.59
C THR A 26 28.85 -33.11 12.49
N GLY A 27 27.74 -32.49 12.06
CA GLY A 27 27.01 -31.51 12.87
C GLY A 27 26.47 -32.08 14.19
N ILE A 28 25.89 -33.28 14.18
CA ILE A 28 25.38 -33.92 15.41
C ILE A 28 26.55 -34.32 16.32
N THR A 29 27.63 -34.86 15.76
CA THR A 29 28.79 -35.32 16.54
C THR A 29 29.50 -34.15 17.22
N THR A 30 29.64 -33.00 16.54
CA THR A 30 30.24 -31.81 17.16
C THR A 30 29.40 -31.26 18.31
N VAL A 31 28.07 -31.23 18.18
CA VAL A 31 27.17 -30.78 19.26
C VAL A 31 27.21 -31.75 20.45
N THR A 32 27.14 -33.05 20.20
CA THR A 32 27.16 -34.06 21.28
C THR A 32 28.50 -34.11 22.01
N LEU A 33 29.62 -33.87 21.33
CA LEU A 33 30.93 -33.72 21.99
C LEU A 33 31.01 -32.43 22.81
N MET A 34 30.36 -31.34 22.37
CA MET A 34 30.31 -30.09 23.13
C MET A 34 29.48 -30.23 24.41
N GLU A 35 28.38 -30.98 24.39
CA GLU A 35 27.55 -31.28 25.58
C GLU A 35 28.29 -32.12 26.64
N GLN A 36 29.25 -32.94 26.21
CA GLN A 36 30.08 -33.77 27.10
C GLN A 36 31.37 -33.07 27.55
N ALA A 37 31.64 -31.85 27.06
CA ALA A 37 32.84 -31.11 27.40
C ALA A 37 32.72 -30.46 28.79
N PRO A 38 33.81 -30.39 29.59
CA PRO A 38 33.81 -29.70 30.88
C PRO A 38 33.38 -28.23 30.77
N GLU A 39 32.70 -27.73 31.80
CA GLU A 39 32.15 -26.35 31.81
C GLU A 39 33.19 -25.24 31.59
N SER A 40 34.47 -25.53 31.82
CA SER A 40 35.59 -24.59 31.60
C SER A 40 35.76 -24.18 30.14
N VAL A 41 35.24 -24.95 29.17
CA VAL A 41 35.30 -24.63 27.73
C VAL A 41 33.94 -24.25 27.14
N THR A 42 32.83 -24.70 27.72
CA THR A 42 31.47 -24.40 27.21
C THR A 42 30.96 -23.04 27.67
N ILE A 43 31.32 -22.57 28.87
CA ILE A 43 30.90 -21.25 29.39
C ILE A 43 31.42 -20.08 28.51
N PRO A 44 32.70 -20.02 28.11
CA PRO A 44 33.18 -18.95 27.24
C PRO A 44 32.52 -18.96 25.85
N ILE A 45 32.31 -20.15 25.27
CA ILE A 45 31.67 -20.30 23.95
C ILE A 45 30.23 -19.81 23.99
N ASN A 46 29.46 -20.25 24.99
CA ASN A 46 28.05 -19.83 25.14
C ASN A 46 27.93 -18.32 25.37
N ARG A 47 28.89 -17.69 26.07
CA ARG A 47 28.94 -16.23 26.23
C ARG A 47 29.17 -15.49 24.90
N VAL A 48 30.09 -15.98 24.07
CA VAL A 48 30.37 -15.37 22.75
C VAL A 48 29.20 -15.56 21.80
N ILE A 49 28.54 -16.71 21.81
CA ILE A 49 27.32 -16.95 21.03
C ILE A 49 26.22 -16.01 21.49
N GLN A 50 26.00 -15.85 22.80
CA GLN A 50 24.98 -14.94 23.31
C GLN A 50 25.25 -13.48 22.88
N GLN A 51 26.48 -13.00 23.01
CA GLN A 51 26.88 -11.67 22.54
C GLN A 51 26.81 -11.50 21.01
N THR A 52 27.04 -12.58 20.26
CA THR A 52 26.96 -12.54 18.79
C THR A 52 25.52 -12.57 18.32
N VAL A 53 24.69 -13.48 18.83
CA VAL A 53 23.26 -13.63 18.50
C VAL A 53 22.46 -12.37 18.87
N GLU A 54 22.75 -11.75 20.01
CA GLU A 54 22.15 -10.47 20.40
C GLU A 54 22.46 -9.35 19.39
N LYS A 55 23.64 -9.39 18.76
CA LYS A 55 24.10 -8.38 17.79
C LYS A 55 23.58 -8.62 16.36
N ILE A 56 23.20 -9.85 15.99
CA ILE A 56 22.64 -10.20 14.66
C ILE A 56 21.11 -10.26 14.61
N VAL A 57 20.41 -10.12 15.73
CA VAL A 57 19.05 -9.59 15.64
C VAL A 57 19.23 -8.13 15.19
N PRO A 58 18.72 -7.71 14.02
CA PRO A 58 18.59 -6.29 13.78
C PRO A 58 17.70 -5.82 14.93
N VAL A 59 18.29 -5.09 15.87
CA VAL A 59 17.52 -4.27 16.79
C VAL A 59 16.54 -3.56 15.88
N SER A 60 15.26 -3.94 16.00
CA SER A 60 14.21 -3.10 15.51
C SER A 60 14.37 -1.87 16.37
N ASN A 61 15.21 -0.93 15.91
CA ASN A 61 15.24 0.43 16.37
C ASN A 61 13.90 1.03 15.92
N LYS A 62 12.84 0.57 16.60
CA LYS A 62 11.77 1.41 17.11
C LYS A 62 12.23 2.21 18.33
N GLU A 63 13.53 2.29 18.58
CA GLU A 63 14.10 3.60 18.83
C GLU A 63 13.83 4.44 17.58
N THR A 64 12.68 5.10 17.59
CA THR A 64 12.58 6.46 17.09
C THR A 64 13.91 7.11 17.43
N ILE A 65 14.78 7.27 16.43
CA ILE A 65 15.83 8.24 16.51
C ILE A 65 15.04 9.55 16.60
N THR A 66 14.60 9.93 17.80
CA THR A 66 14.39 11.31 18.20
C THR A 66 15.79 11.91 18.20
N GLN A 67 16.36 12.02 17.01
CA GLN A 67 17.36 13.03 16.73
C GLN A 67 16.64 14.29 17.17
N ALA A 68 17.09 14.88 18.28
CA ALA A 68 16.51 16.10 18.78
C ALA A 68 16.54 17.08 17.62
N LEU A 69 15.37 17.32 17.03
CA LEU A 69 15.22 18.19 15.88
C LEU A 69 15.87 19.52 16.29
N SER A 70 16.76 20.04 15.45
CA SER A 70 17.30 21.39 15.65
C SER A 70 16.13 22.37 15.82
N GLU A 71 16.31 23.46 16.56
CA GLU A 71 15.28 24.49 16.70
C GLU A 71 14.76 24.97 15.33
N ASP A 72 15.65 25.07 14.33
CA ASP A 72 15.26 25.39 12.95
C ASP A 72 14.36 24.32 12.32
N GLN A 73 14.63 23.04 12.58
CA GLN A 73 13.83 21.92 12.06
C GLN A 73 12.47 21.85 12.75
N LYS A 74 12.40 22.17 14.05
CA LYS A 74 11.12 22.28 14.77
C LYS A 74 10.27 23.41 14.23
N LYS A 75 10.86 24.58 13.96
CA LYS A 75 10.15 25.72 13.36
C LYS A 75 9.57 25.36 12.00
N LEU A 76 10.36 24.73 11.13
CA LEU A 76 9.89 24.24 9.83
C LEU A 76 8.77 23.20 9.98
N LEU A 77 8.84 22.32 10.97
CA LEU A 77 7.78 21.33 11.22
C LEU A 77 6.46 21.99 11.64
N GLU A 78 6.50 23.03 12.48
CA GLU A 78 5.31 23.80 12.84
C GLU A 78 4.72 24.55 11.64
N GLU A 79 5.56 25.14 10.79
CA GLU A 79 5.13 25.77 9.52
C GLU A 79 4.49 24.74 8.57
N LEU A 80 5.07 23.54 8.45
CA LEU A 80 4.50 22.46 7.64
C LEU A 80 3.18 21.95 8.20
N LYS A 81 3.01 21.87 9.52
CA LYS A 81 1.73 21.51 10.15
C LYS A 81 0.62 22.48 9.78
N ALA A 82 0.93 23.77 9.65
CA ALA A 82 -0.05 24.78 9.22
C ALA A 82 -0.47 24.62 7.75
N ILE A 83 0.40 24.05 6.89
CA ILE A 83 0.13 23.86 5.46
C ILE A 83 -0.56 22.51 5.18
N LYS A 84 -0.41 21.51 6.06
CA LYS A 84 -1.04 20.19 5.91
C LYS A 84 -2.55 20.25 5.59
N PRO A 85 -3.37 21.08 6.26
CA PRO A 85 -4.80 21.22 5.92
C PRO A 85 -5.08 21.67 4.50
N LEU A 86 -4.18 22.43 3.89
CA LEU A 86 -4.32 22.91 2.51
C LEU A 86 -3.87 21.88 1.48
N THR A 87 -3.18 20.81 1.89
CA THR A 87 -2.71 19.78 0.95
C THR A 87 -3.81 18.77 0.69
N VAL A 88 -4.04 18.45 -0.57
CA VAL A 88 -5.08 17.51 -1.01
C VAL A 88 -4.53 16.54 -2.02
N SER A 89 -5.06 15.33 -2.03
CA SER A 89 -4.65 14.28 -2.97
C SER A 89 -5.86 13.88 -3.83
N LEU A 90 -5.64 13.80 -5.14
CA LEU A 90 -6.65 13.38 -6.10
C LEU A 90 -6.50 11.90 -6.39
N PHE A 91 -7.62 11.20 -6.33
CA PHE A 91 -7.72 9.79 -6.64
C PHE A 91 -8.75 9.54 -7.74
N LEU A 92 -8.50 8.51 -8.54
CA LEU A 92 -9.51 7.85 -9.37
C LEU A 92 -10.13 6.71 -8.57
N LYS A 93 -11.45 6.71 -8.48
CA LYS A 93 -12.23 5.66 -7.83
C LYS A 93 -12.23 4.41 -8.70
N GLU A 94 -11.61 3.33 -8.23
CA GLU A 94 -11.65 2.01 -8.86
C GLU A 94 -12.26 0.98 -7.88
N GLU A 95 -12.71 -0.18 -8.37
CA GLU A 95 -13.44 -1.17 -7.55
C GLU A 95 -12.58 -1.81 -6.44
N ASN A 96 -11.26 -1.90 -6.62
CA ASN A 96 -10.36 -2.56 -5.68
C ASN A 96 -9.53 -1.58 -4.85
N GLU A 97 -8.93 -0.57 -5.48
CA GLU A 97 -8.07 0.39 -4.80
C GLU A 97 -8.07 1.74 -5.54
N ASP A 98 -8.24 2.83 -4.79
CA ASP A 98 -8.26 4.17 -5.36
C ASP A 98 -6.87 4.54 -5.92
N LYS A 99 -6.79 4.84 -7.22
CA LYS A 99 -5.52 5.18 -7.88
C LYS A 99 -5.17 6.64 -7.68
N LEU A 100 -4.03 6.92 -7.04
CA LEU A 100 -3.54 8.29 -6.85
C LEU A 100 -3.15 8.93 -8.20
N LEU A 101 -3.82 10.02 -8.55
CA LEU A 101 -3.58 10.79 -9.77
C LEU A 101 -2.65 11.98 -9.55
N GLY A 102 -2.64 12.54 -8.34
CA GLY A 102 -1.78 13.67 -8.03
C GLY A 102 -1.99 14.27 -6.65
N THR A 103 -1.10 15.19 -6.28
CA THR A 103 -1.21 16.00 -5.07
C THR A 103 -1.32 17.47 -5.46
N GLY A 104 -2.13 18.21 -4.73
CA GLY A 104 -2.45 19.60 -4.98
C GLY A 104 -2.66 20.40 -3.72
N LEU A 105 -3.05 21.65 -3.91
CA LEU A 105 -3.39 22.60 -2.86
C LEU A 105 -4.86 23.01 -2.98
N PHE A 106 -5.56 23.07 -1.86
CA PHE A 106 -6.89 23.66 -1.78
C PHE A 106 -6.75 25.18 -1.76
N LEU A 107 -7.33 25.82 -2.77
CA LEU A 107 -7.50 27.27 -2.85
C LEU A 107 -8.95 27.55 -2.44
N GLY A 108 -9.17 28.59 -1.63
CA GLY A 108 -10.52 28.96 -1.20
C GLY A 108 -11.55 29.00 -2.35
N ASP A 109 -12.82 28.84 -1.99
CA ASP A 109 -13.98 28.70 -2.89
C ASP A 109 -14.08 27.32 -3.59
N ASN A 110 -13.83 26.23 -2.85
CA ASN A 110 -13.98 24.85 -3.34
C ASN A 110 -13.14 24.51 -4.58
N ARG A 111 -12.01 25.19 -4.75
CA ARG A 111 -11.07 24.96 -5.85
C ARG A 111 -9.82 24.25 -5.35
N VAL A 112 -9.30 23.36 -6.17
CA VAL A 112 -8.09 22.59 -5.90
C VAL A 112 -7.18 22.73 -7.09
N VAL A 113 -5.93 23.10 -6.86
CA VAL A 113 -4.90 23.15 -7.91
C VAL A 113 -4.00 21.95 -7.76
N ILE A 114 -3.89 21.13 -8.80
CA ILE A 114 -3.00 19.99 -8.87
C ILE A 114 -1.83 20.33 -9.78
N ALA A 115 -0.63 20.09 -9.28
CA ALA A 115 0.63 20.40 -9.97
C ALA A 115 0.93 19.49 -11.19
N SER A 116 -0.06 18.75 -11.67
CA SER A 116 0.05 17.86 -12.81
C SER A 116 -1.19 17.94 -13.68
N VAL A 117 -1.01 17.76 -14.99
CA VAL A 117 -2.09 17.69 -15.97
C VAL A 117 -2.75 16.31 -15.85
N ILE A 118 -3.98 16.29 -15.36
CA ILE A 118 -4.74 15.05 -15.19
C ILE A 118 -5.39 14.66 -16.53
N PRO A 119 -5.38 13.37 -16.92
CA PRO A 119 -6.10 12.90 -18.11
C PRO A 119 -7.60 13.20 -18.02
N GLU A 120 -8.26 13.25 -19.17
CA GLU A 120 -9.69 13.53 -19.25
C GLU A 120 -10.51 12.36 -18.68
N GLN A 121 -11.60 12.66 -17.95
CA GLN A 121 -12.48 11.63 -17.40
C GLN A 121 -13.08 10.83 -18.54
N ASN A 122 -12.84 9.52 -18.55
CA ASN A 122 -13.61 8.62 -19.40
C ASN A 122 -15.02 8.43 -18.82
N GLU A 123 -16.00 8.08 -19.68
CA GLU A 123 -17.38 7.82 -19.25
C GLU A 123 -17.40 6.72 -18.16
N GLY A 124 -17.79 7.11 -16.93
CA GLY A 124 -17.85 6.21 -15.76
C GLY A 124 -16.73 6.39 -14.74
N GLU A 125 -15.71 7.22 -15.00
CA GLU A 125 -14.65 7.50 -14.04
C GLU A 125 -15.08 8.58 -13.01
N VAL A 126 -14.99 8.25 -11.72
CA VAL A 126 -15.26 9.21 -10.63
C VAL A 126 -13.95 9.63 -9.99
N TYR A 127 -13.65 10.93 -10.04
CA TYR A 127 -12.52 11.50 -9.31
C TYR A 127 -12.93 11.96 -7.91
N ILE A 128 -12.08 11.61 -6.93
CA ILE A 128 -12.28 11.92 -5.52
C ILE A 128 -11.05 12.69 -5.02
N VAL A 129 -11.30 13.85 -4.41
CA VAL A 129 -10.28 14.59 -3.66
C VAL A 129 -10.34 14.15 -2.21
N LYS A 130 -9.24 13.63 -1.69
CA LYS A 130 -9.10 13.30 -0.26
C LYS A 130 -8.23 14.34 0.43
N SER A 131 -8.72 14.84 1.56
CA SER A 131 -8.01 15.76 2.44
C SER A 131 -8.16 15.31 3.89
N ILE A 132 -7.46 15.96 4.82
CA ILE A 132 -7.71 15.80 6.26
C ILE A 132 -9.13 16.22 6.66
N LEU A 133 -9.82 17.02 5.82
CA LEU A 133 -11.22 17.44 6.02
C LEU A 133 -12.24 16.38 5.57
N GLY A 134 -11.81 15.35 4.83
CA GLY A 134 -12.69 14.31 4.29
C GLY A 134 -12.50 14.08 2.78
N GLU A 135 -13.37 13.24 2.24
CA GLU A 135 -13.43 12.91 0.81
C GLU A 135 -14.49 13.78 0.13
N GLN A 136 -14.17 14.32 -1.05
CA GLN A 136 -15.10 15.13 -1.83
C GLN A 136 -15.02 14.77 -3.31
N VAL A 137 -16.15 14.80 -4.00
CA VAL A 137 -16.24 14.45 -5.42
C VAL A 137 -15.90 15.66 -6.28
N VAL A 138 -15.15 15.43 -7.36
CA VAL A 138 -14.81 16.45 -8.36
C VAL A 138 -16.05 16.81 -9.19
N SER A 139 -16.38 18.10 -9.27
CA SER A 139 -17.48 18.62 -10.09
C SER A 139 -17.04 19.03 -11.48
N LYS A 140 -15.87 19.67 -11.59
CA LYS A 140 -15.37 20.23 -12.85
C LYS A 140 -13.85 20.25 -12.89
N ILE A 141 -13.31 20.06 -14.07
CA ILE A 141 -11.86 20.03 -14.32
C ILE A 141 -11.52 21.08 -15.37
N THR A 142 -10.60 21.98 -15.04
CA THR A 142 -10.05 22.98 -15.96
C THR A 142 -8.55 22.71 -16.10
N ARG A 143 -8.10 22.39 -17.32
CA ARG A 143 -6.70 22.05 -17.60
C ARG A 143 -5.95 23.29 -18.08
N GLU A 144 -4.80 23.53 -17.47
CA GLU A 144 -3.82 24.51 -17.89
C GLU A 144 -2.53 23.79 -18.33
N LYS A 145 -1.63 24.52 -18.99
CA LYS A 145 -0.41 23.95 -19.59
C LYS A 145 0.48 23.20 -18.58
N ASP A 146 0.51 23.68 -17.33
CA ASP A 146 1.42 23.19 -16.29
C ASP A 146 0.68 22.65 -15.04
N PHE A 147 -0.64 22.80 -14.96
CA PHE A 147 -1.44 22.40 -13.79
C PHE A 147 -2.91 22.14 -14.13
N THR A 148 -3.64 21.48 -13.24
CA THR A 148 -5.08 21.25 -13.35
C THR A 148 -5.81 21.93 -12.21
N ILE A 149 -6.82 22.75 -12.51
CA ILE A 149 -7.76 23.28 -11.53
C ILE A 149 -8.96 22.34 -11.46
N ILE A 150 -9.32 21.94 -10.26
CA ILE A 150 -10.44 21.07 -9.94
C ILE A 150 -11.40 21.84 -9.06
N GLU A 151 -12.64 21.94 -9.48
CA GLU A 151 -13.73 22.40 -8.62
C GLU A 151 -14.34 21.17 -7.94
N VAL A 152 -14.62 21.31 -6.66
CA VAL A 152 -15.12 20.22 -5.81
C VAL A 152 -16.55 20.55 -5.39
N VAL A 153 -17.44 19.54 -5.34
CA VAL A 153 -18.83 19.76 -4.91
C VAL A 153 -18.85 20.19 -3.44
N ASP A 154 -19.41 21.37 -3.17
CA ASP A 154 -19.59 21.88 -1.82
C ASP A 154 -20.63 21.02 -1.06
N THR A 155 -20.20 20.30 -0.03
CA THR A 155 -21.09 19.49 0.83
C THR A 155 -21.47 20.26 2.11
N SER A 156 -21.49 21.59 2.09
CA SER A 156 -21.95 22.41 3.22
C SER A 156 -23.47 22.64 3.27
N VAL A 157 -24.27 21.98 2.42
CA VAL A 157 -25.74 22.00 2.53
C VAL A 157 -26.27 20.58 2.78
N PRO A 158 -26.90 20.28 3.94
CA PRO A 158 -27.66 19.05 4.06
C PRO A 158 -28.81 19.13 3.05
N VAL A 159 -28.83 18.19 2.10
CA VAL A 159 -29.98 17.99 1.21
C VAL A 159 -31.17 17.67 2.10
N ILE A 160 -32.03 18.65 2.34
CA ILE A 160 -33.39 18.40 2.80
C ILE A 160 -34.09 17.76 1.60
N PRO A 161 -34.54 16.49 1.67
CA PRO A 161 -35.30 15.91 0.59
C PRO A 161 -36.61 16.70 0.47
N ASP A 162 -36.78 17.42 -0.64
CA ASP A 162 -38.04 18.04 -1.02
C ASP A 162 -39.06 16.91 -1.30
N PRO A 163 -40.17 16.81 -0.55
CA PRO A 163 -41.13 15.73 -0.72
C PRO A 163 -42.03 15.90 -1.97
N ASN A 164 -41.80 16.91 -2.82
CA ASN A 164 -42.74 17.26 -3.89
C ASN A 164 -42.21 17.19 -5.32
N LEU A 165 -41.22 16.35 -5.60
CA LEU A 165 -40.88 15.98 -6.98
C LEU A 165 -41.49 14.60 -7.31
N THR A 166 -42.76 14.63 -7.73
CA THR A 166 -43.39 13.53 -8.46
C THR A 166 -42.57 13.21 -9.71
N PRO A 167 -42.26 11.94 -10.02
CA PRO A 167 -41.56 11.59 -11.24
C PRO A 167 -42.51 11.77 -12.43
N THR A 168 -42.30 12.81 -13.23
CA THR A 168 -42.79 12.86 -14.61
C THR A 168 -42.00 11.85 -15.42
N SER A 169 -42.49 10.62 -15.43
CA SER A 169 -42.18 9.62 -16.45
C SER A 169 -43.02 9.93 -17.68
N ASP A 170 -42.42 10.48 -18.74
CA ASP A 170 -42.96 10.29 -20.07
C ASP A 170 -41.89 10.43 -21.16
N SER A 171 -41.40 9.28 -21.64
CA SER A 171 -41.09 9.07 -23.05
C SER A 171 -40.75 7.59 -23.24
N THR A 172 -41.64 6.85 -23.91
CA THR A 172 -41.24 6.04 -25.07
C THR A 172 -42.46 5.63 -25.88
N MET A 173 -42.33 5.91 -27.18
CA MET A 173 -43.14 5.49 -28.31
C MET A 173 -43.29 3.96 -28.43
N ASP A 174 -44.51 3.57 -28.86
CA ASP A 174 -44.81 2.60 -29.92
C ASP A 174 -44.79 1.09 -29.63
N THR A 175 -45.96 0.44 -29.57
CA THR A 175 -46.52 -0.38 -30.68
C THR A 175 -47.73 -1.22 -30.23
N ASN A 176 -48.87 -0.96 -30.90
CA ASN A 176 -49.79 -1.92 -31.53
C ASN A 176 -50.20 -3.23 -30.82
N ASP A 177 -51.50 -3.38 -30.48
CA ASP A 177 -52.48 -4.19 -31.24
C ASP A 177 -53.77 -4.45 -30.42
N GLY A 178 -54.92 -4.23 -31.08
CA GLY A 178 -56.04 -5.18 -31.03
C GLY A 178 -57.19 -5.00 -30.05
N SER A 179 -58.32 -4.52 -30.58
CA SER A 179 -59.70 -4.80 -30.14
C SER A 179 -60.17 -3.98 -28.91
N ILE A 180 -61.31 -3.27 -28.87
CA ILE A 180 -62.68 -3.62 -29.28
C ILE A 180 -63.54 -2.33 -29.16
N LEU A 181 -64.62 -2.24 -29.95
CA LEU A 181 -65.87 -1.43 -29.88
C LEU A 181 -66.15 -0.90 -31.30
N SER A 182 -67.30 -1.08 -31.94
CA SER A 182 -68.64 -1.52 -31.54
C SER A 182 -69.51 -1.47 -32.83
N GLU A 183 -70.62 -2.21 -32.84
CA GLU A 183 -71.85 -1.98 -33.65
C GLU A 183 -71.78 -1.85 -35.19
#